data_AF-A0A7J2JGE8-F1
#
_entry.id   AF-A0A7J2JGE8-F1
#
_cell.length_a   1.000
_cell.length_b   1.000
_cell.length_c   1.000
_cell.angle_alpha   90.00
_cell.angle_beta   90.00
_cell.angle_gamma   90.00
#
_symmetry.space_group_name_H-M   'P 1'
#
loop_
_entity.id
_entity.type
_entity.pdbx_description
1 polymer ?
#
loop_
_entity_poly.entity_id
_entity_poly.type
_entity_poly.pdbx_seq_one_letter_code
_entity_poly.pdbx_strand_id
1 'polypeptide(L)' 'MAATEELIRVAVEAGTPLLLATLGEIYAERSGVLNLGVEGMMLIGAATGFMVTFVTHNPLLGVVAAAVVGVLLSLVHA' A
#
# COMPACT_ATOMS: atom_id res chain seq x y z
N MET A 1 -14.09 -5.74 -26.25
CA MET A 1 -14.52 -4.52 -25.54
C MET A 1 -14.50 -4.70 -24.03
N ALA A 2 -15.11 -5.75 -23.46
CA ALA A 2 -15.09 -5.99 -22.00
C ALA A 2 -13.68 -6.06 -21.37
N ALA A 3 -12.73 -6.78 -21.99
CA ALA A 3 -11.37 -6.93 -21.42
C ALA A 3 -10.58 -5.61 -21.32
N THR A 4 -10.80 -4.67 -22.24
CA THR A 4 -10.10 -3.37 -22.23
C THR A 4 -10.66 -2.46 -21.12
N GLU A 5 -11.98 -2.50 -20.91
CA GLU A 5 -12.64 -1.74 -19.82
C GLU A 5 -12.20 -2.24 -18.45
N GLU A 6 -12.10 -3.56 -18.28
CA GLU A 6 -11.64 -4.18 -17.02
C GLU A 6 -10.17 -3.87 -16.72
N LEU A 7 -9.30 -3.92 -17.73
CA LEU A 7 -7.89 -3.54 -17.59
C LEU A 7 -7.74 -2.09 -17.08
N ILE A 8 -8.49 -1.16 -17.67
CA ILE A 8 -8.43 0.25 -17.28
C ILE A 8 -8.94 0.44 -15.85
N ARG A 9 -10.04 -0.24 -15.46
CA ARG A 9 -10.57 -0.18 -14.09
C ARG A 9 -9.54 -0.61 -13.06
N VAL A 10 -8.95 -1.80 -13.25
CA VAL A 10 -7.94 -2.34 -12.32
C VAL A 10 -6.70 -1.44 -12.28
N ALA A 11 -6.26 -0.91 -13.42
CA ALA A 11 -5.12 -0.01 -13.50
C ALA A 11 -5.36 1.27 -12.69
N VAL A 12 -6.56 1.85 -12.73
CA VAL A 12 -6.88 3.05 -11.95
C VAL A 12 -7.02 2.73 -10.46
N GLU A 13 -7.73 1.66 -10.09
CA GLU A 13 -7.93 1.27 -8.69
C GLU A 13 -6.61 0.94 -7.98
N ALA A 14 -5.72 0.18 -8.61
CA ALA A 14 -4.41 -0.15 -8.05
C ALA A 14 -3.39 0.97 -8.23
N GLY A 15 -3.42 1.70 -9.37
CA GLY A 15 -2.46 2.73 -9.68
C GLY A 15 -2.61 4.00 -8.84
N THR A 16 -3.83 4.38 -8.46
CA THR A 16 -4.08 5.60 -7.66
C THR A 16 -3.31 5.61 -6.33
N PRO A 17 -3.38 4.58 -5.46
CA PRO A 17 -2.60 4.56 -4.23
C PRO A 17 -1.09 4.50 -4.49
N LEU A 18 -0.63 3.78 -5.52
CA LEU A 18 0.79 3.75 -5.92
C LEU A 18 1.29 5.13 -6.37
N LEU A 19 0.48 5.89 -7.10
CA LEU A 19 0.83 7.26 -7.49
C LEU A 19 1.00 8.17 -6.27
N LEU A 20 0.15 8.04 -5.25
CA LEU A 20 0.29 8.81 -4.01
C LEU A 20 1.57 8.44 -3.25
N ALA A 21 1.90 7.16 -3.16
CA ALA A 21 3.12 6.68 -2.51
C ALA A 21 4.39 7.16 -3.23
N THR A 22 4.44 7.02 -4.56
CA THR A 22 5.59 7.44 -5.38
C THR A 22 5.81 8.95 -5.35
N LEU A 23 4.74 9.77 -5.27
CA LEU A 23 4.89 11.21 -5.02
C LEU A 23 5.61 11.47 -3.68
N GLY A 24 5.23 10.76 -2.62
CA GLY A 24 5.90 10.84 -1.32
C GLY A 24 7.37 10.42 -1.37
N GLU A 25 7.67 9.33 -2.08
CA GLU A 25 9.06 8.87 -2.30
C GLU A 25 9.89 9.91 -3.04
N ILE A 26 9.36 10.54 -4.09
CA ILE A 26 10.08 11.60 -4.80
C ILE A 26 10.47 12.72 -3.82
N TYR A 27 9.58 13.14 -2.92
CA TYR A 27 9.93 14.14 -1.91
C TYR A 27 11.02 13.65 -0.94
N ALA A 28 10.95 12.39 -0.51
CA ALA A 28 11.95 11.78 0.38
C ALA A 28 13.33 11.65 -0.31
N GLU A 29 13.37 11.23 -1.58
CA GLU A 29 14.60 11.15 -2.35
C GLU A 29 15.26 12.54 -2.49
N ARG A 30 14.44 13.58 -2.70
CA ARG A 30 14.94 14.96 -2.77
C ARG A 30 15.48 15.49 -1.44
N SER A 31 15.07 14.93 -0.30
CA SER A 31 15.66 15.22 1.02
C SER A 31 16.88 14.33 1.35
N GLY A 32 17.25 13.42 0.45
CA GLY A 32 18.36 12.48 0.63
C GLY A 32 17.98 11.19 1.36
N VAL A 33 16.69 10.94 1.60
CA VAL A 33 16.18 9.73 2.24
C VAL A 33 15.55 8.84 1.17
N LEU A 34 16.31 7.85 0.72
CA LEU A 34 15.84 6.88 -0.28
C LEU A 34 15.08 5.74 0.40
N ASN A 35 13.81 5.52 0.04
CA ASN A 35 12.98 4.47 0.61
C ASN A 35 12.50 3.47 -0.45
N LEU A 36 13.41 2.65 -0.96
CA LEU A 36 13.07 1.57 -1.92
C LEU A 36 12.14 0.49 -1.34
N GLY A 37 11.85 0.54 -0.04
CA GLY A 37 10.98 -0.41 0.64
C GLY A 37 9.50 -0.06 0.59
N VAL A 38 9.09 1.13 0.12
CA VAL A 38 7.69 1.59 0.23
C VAL A 38 6.71 0.66 -0.48
N GLU A 39 7.06 0.18 -1.68
CA GLU A 39 6.21 -0.72 -2.45
C GLU A 39 6.01 -2.06 -1.70
N GLY A 40 7.06 -2.57 -1.06
CA GLY A 40 7.00 -3.72 -0.18
C GLY A 40 6.13 -3.48 1.05
N MET A 41 6.23 -2.31 1.68
CA MET A 41 5.39 -1.94 2.82
C MET A 41 3.91 -1.86 2.45
N MET A 42 3.59 -1.34 1.27
CA MET A 42 2.22 -1.33 0.74
C MET A 42 1.69 -2.75 0.51
N LEU A 43 2.49 -3.62 -0.11
CA LEU A 43 2.11 -5.03 -0.36
C LEU A 43 1.87 -5.80 0.94
N ILE A 44 2.75 -5.64 1.94
CA ILE A 44 2.59 -6.31 3.24
C ILE A 44 1.39 -5.74 4.00
N GLY A 45 1.17 -4.42 3.94
CA GLY A 45 -0.02 -3.78 4.51
C GLY A 45 -1.31 -4.32 3.89
N ALA A 46 -1.37 -4.42 2.56
CA ALA A 46 -2.52 -4.97 1.83
C ALA A 46 -2.77 -6.44 2.19
N ALA A 47 -1.73 -7.28 2.20
CA ALA A 47 -1.83 -8.68 2.57
C ALA A 47 -2.30 -8.86 4.02
N THR A 48 -1.77 -8.06 4.94
CA THR A 48 -2.17 -8.07 6.36
C THR A 48 -3.63 -7.65 6.52
N GLY A 49 -4.03 -6.54 5.90
CA GLY A 49 -5.40 -6.04 5.96
C GLY A 49 -6.41 -7.03 5.41
N PHE A 50 -6.08 -7.68 4.29
CA PHE A 50 -6.88 -8.76 3.72
C PHE A 50 -7.00 -9.94 4.69
N MET A 51 -5.88 -10.47 5.19
CA MET A 51 -5.87 -11.63 6.09
C MET A 51 -6.66 -11.37 7.37
N VAL A 52 -6.46 -10.21 8.00
CA VAL A 52 -7.17 -9.85 9.23
C VAL A 52 -8.66 -9.68 8.97
N THR A 53 -9.05 -9.01 7.88
CA THR A 53 -10.47 -8.90 7.51
C THR A 53 -11.09 -10.27 7.25
N PHE A 54 -10.36 -11.15 6.56
CA PHE A 54 -10.83 -12.49 6.21
C PHE A 54 -11.05 -13.37 7.45
N VAL A 55 -10.13 -13.37 8.41
CA VAL A 55 -10.26 -14.17 9.63
C VAL A 55 -11.26 -13.57 10.61
N THR A 56 -11.22 -12.26 10.82
CA THR A 56 -12.06 -11.59 11.84
C THR A 56 -13.46 -11.23 11.35
N HIS A 57 -13.69 -11.28 10.03
CA HIS A 57 -14.90 -10.80 9.37
C HIS A 57 -15.21 -9.32 9.65
N ASN A 58 -14.20 -8.56 10.10
CA ASN A 58 -14.34 -7.15 10.46
C ASN A 58 -13.35 -6.28 9.66
N PRO A 59 -13.83 -5.46 8.70
CA PRO A 59 -12.96 -4.67 7.84
C PRO A 59 -12.20 -3.58 8.61
N LEU A 60 -12.77 -3.05 9.71
CA LEU A 60 -12.09 -2.01 10.51
C LEU A 60 -10.84 -2.58 11.18
N LEU A 61 -10.90 -3.81 11.68
CA LEU A 61 -9.72 -4.47 12.26
C LEU A 61 -8.63 -4.70 11.20
N GLY A 62 -9.02 -5.03 9.96
CA GLY A 62 -8.09 -5.15 8.84
C GLY A 62 -7.36 -3.83 8.53
N VAL A 63 -8.10 -2.72 8.47
CA VAL A 63 -7.50 -1.39 8.23
C VAL A 63 -6.53 -1.01 9.34
N VAL A 64 -6.90 -1.21 10.59
CA VAL A 64 -6.03 -0.90 11.74
C VAL A 64 -4.77 -1.77 11.72
N ALA A 65 -4.90 -3.08 11.46
CA ALA A 65 -3.77 -3.98 11.39
C ALA A 65 -2.82 -3.64 10.24
N ALA A 66 -3.34 -3.32 9.06
CA ALA A 66 -2.54 -2.88 7.92
C ALA A 66 -1.75 -1.61 8.24
N ALA A 67 -2.38 -0.63 8.90
CA ALA A 67 -1.72 0.61 9.31
C ALA A 67 -0.59 0.35 10.33
N VAL A 68 -0.84 -0.48 11.35
CA VAL A 68 0.17 -0.85 12.35
C VAL A 68 1.36 -1.54 11.70
N VAL A 69 1.13 -2.52 10.82
CA VAL A 69 2.22 -3.23 10.13
C VAL A 69 3.01 -2.29 9.22
N GLY A 70 2.34 -1.41 8.47
CA GLY A 70 3.02 -0.39 7.65
C GLY A 70 3.93 0.53 8.48
N VAL A 71 3.44 1.01 9.63
CA VAL A 71 4.25 1.81 10.57
C VAL A 71 5.44 1.02 11.07
N LEU A 72 5.24 -0.21 11.55
CA LEU A 72 6.33 -1.05 12.07
C LEU A 72 7.41 -1.31 11.01
N LEU A 73 7.04 -1.54 9.75
CA LEU A 73 8.02 -1.72 8.68
C LEU A 73 8.76 -0.43 8.36
N SER A 74 8.07 0.72 8.37
CA SER A 74 8.71 2.01 8.08
C SER A 74 9.79 2.36 9.12
N LEU A 75 9.61 1.93 10.36
CA LEU A 75 10.57 2.16 11.45
C LEU A 75 11.90 1.41 11.26
N VAL A 76 11.94 0.38 10.41
CA VAL A 76 13.18 -0.39 10.14
C VAL A 76 14.20 0.45 9.35
N HIS A 77 13.73 1.43 8.58
CA HIS A 77 14.56 2.27 7.71
C HIS A 77 14.19 3.77 7.81
N ALA A 78 13.84 4.21 9.02
CA ALA A 78 13.54 5.61 9.34
C ALA A 78 14.80 6.41 9.68
#